data_AF-A0AAW5C5F1-F1
#
_entry.id   AF-A0AAW5C5F1-F1
#
_cell.length_a   1.000
_cell.length_b   1.000
_cell.length_c   1.000
_cell.angle_alpha   90.00
_cell.angle_beta   90.00
_cell.angle_gamma   90.00
#
_symmetry.space_group_name_H-M   'P 1'
#
loop_
_entity.id
_entity.type
_entity.pdbx_description
1 polymer ?
#
loop_
_entity_poly.entity_id
_entity_poly.type
_entity_poly.pdbx_seq_one_letter_code
_entity_poly.pdbx_strand_id
1 'polypeptide(L)'
;MGKPDGRSALFLDRTYIDQHLATLRADIITVMDAKFRAIQNNQERIIKLLEGGDEKPKKEETITEAYAWKLEMRRRVDKMVKNYPELYSDFNNVLSRIYRKMRDVYGFVSEQAIKDYKYATGAEKASCLEVISEDEKLRSLFEPILSNLEEDSRKEMERRRMAQEAEIGKTRQEIIQPLIVARGDKSNFGCNTYTTVAARMRKNRIDFQAYADGYRKEKGIKRKVTNGELIDNIPALKREFAKAVGELLAEQPHTKMPV
;
A
#
# COMPACT_ATOMS: atom_id res chain seq x y z
N MET A 1 -77.25 -6.10 -43.70
CA MET A 1 -75.92 -6.61 -43.33
C MET A 1 -75.08 -5.38 -42.96
N GLY A 2 -74.75 -5.11 -41.69
CA GLY A 2 -73.68 -5.78 -40.95
C GLY A 2 -72.54 -4.75 -40.74
N LYS A 3 -72.34 -4.33 -39.48
CA LYS A 3 -71.37 -3.38 -38.86
C LYS A 3 -69.94 -3.32 -39.48
N PRO A 4 -69.17 -2.21 -39.31
CA PRO A 4 -68.64 -1.83 -38.00
C PRO A 4 -68.75 -0.34 -37.60
N ASP A 5 -68.98 -0.16 -36.29
CA ASP A 5 -68.81 1.07 -35.52
C ASP A 5 -67.42 1.65 -35.76
N GLY A 6 -67.35 2.90 -36.22
CA GLY A 6 -66.11 3.57 -36.51
C GLY A 6 -66.14 5.00 -36.00
N ARG A 7 -65.09 5.34 -35.24
CA ARG A 7 -64.70 6.66 -34.69
C ARG A 7 -65.23 6.86 -33.28
N SER A 8 -64.40 6.97 -32.24
CA SER A 8 -63.02 7.47 -32.21
C SER A 8 -62.34 6.97 -30.94
N ALA A 9 -61.31 6.14 -31.12
CA ALA A 9 -60.31 5.92 -30.09
C ALA A 9 -59.74 7.28 -29.68
N LEU A 10 -59.57 7.49 -28.38
CA LEU A 10 -58.87 8.62 -27.78
C LEU A 10 -57.43 8.64 -28.30
N PHE A 11 -57.20 9.25 -29.45
CA PHE A 11 -55.86 9.63 -29.89
C PHE A 11 -55.43 10.80 -29.01
N LEU A 12 -54.73 10.50 -27.92
CA LEU A 12 -53.91 11.49 -27.24
C LEU A 12 -52.92 12.02 -28.28
N ASP A 13 -53.08 13.29 -28.63
CA ASP A 13 -52.25 13.97 -29.62
C ASP A 13 -50.77 13.80 -29.20
N ARG A 14 -49.91 13.44 -30.14
CA ARG A 14 -48.49 13.20 -29.86
C ARG A 14 -47.82 14.45 -29.29
N THR A 15 -48.30 15.61 -29.72
CA THR A 15 -47.88 16.92 -29.18
C THR A 15 -48.26 17.09 -27.71
N TYR A 16 -49.43 16.60 -27.29
CA TYR A 16 -49.88 16.62 -25.89
C TYR A 16 -49.02 15.71 -25.01
N ILE A 17 -48.70 14.50 -25.49
CA ILE A 17 -47.80 13.59 -24.79
C ILE A 17 -46.39 14.20 -24.66
N ASP A 18 -45.85 14.77 -25.73
CA ASP A 18 -44.52 15.37 -25.72
C ASP A 18 -44.44 16.61 -24.81
N GLN A 19 -45.48 17.44 -24.77
CA GLN A 19 -45.57 18.58 -23.85
C GLN A 19 -45.63 18.11 -22.38
N HIS A 20 -46.47 17.13 -22.06
CA HIS A 20 -46.54 16.60 -20.69
C HIS A 20 -45.24 15.93 -20.26
N LEU A 21 -44.53 15.27 -21.18
CA LEU A 21 -43.25 14.63 -20.91
C LEU A 21 -42.13 15.68 -20.73
N ALA A 22 -42.19 16.80 -21.45
CA ALA A 22 -41.30 17.94 -21.23
C ALA A 22 -41.53 18.60 -19.86
N THR A 23 -42.79 18.80 -19.47
CA THR A 23 -43.16 19.33 -18.15
C THR A 23 -42.68 18.41 -17.04
N LEU A 24 -42.93 17.10 -17.15
CA LEU A 24 -42.49 16.12 -16.17
C LEU A 24 -40.95 16.10 -16.03
N ARG A 25 -40.21 16.24 -17.14
CA ARG A 25 -38.75 16.37 -17.10
C ARG A 25 -38.30 17.64 -16.37
N ALA A 26 -38.94 18.77 -16.64
CA ALA A 26 -38.63 20.03 -15.96
C ALA A 26 -38.92 19.95 -14.44
N ASP A 27 -40.02 19.32 -14.06
CA ASP A 27 -40.37 19.11 -12.65
C ASP A 27 -39.36 18.19 -11.95
N ILE A 28 -38.96 17.09 -12.60
CA ILE A 28 -37.94 16.17 -12.09
C ILE A 28 -36.61 16.90 -11.89
N ILE A 29 -36.18 17.72 -12.87
CA ILE A 29 -34.95 18.52 -12.76
C ILE A 29 -35.05 19.49 -11.58
N THR A 30 -36.18 20.19 -11.45
CA THR A 30 -36.39 21.17 -10.37
C THR A 30 -36.36 20.51 -8.99
N VAL A 31 -36.98 19.33 -8.84
CA VAL A 31 -36.97 18.56 -7.59
C VAL A 31 -35.57 18.02 -7.29
N MET A 32 -34.84 17.54 -8.29
CA MET A 32 -33.46 17.08 -8.12
C MET A 32 -32.54 18.23 -7.71
N ASP A 33 -32.66 19.41 -8.33
CA ASP A 33 -31.89 20.60 -7.96
C ASP A 33 -32.20 21.06 -6.53
N ALA A 34 -33.47 21.05 -6.12
CA ALA A 34 -33.86 21.39 -4.76
C ALA A 34 -33.28 20.41 -3.72
N LYS A 35 -33.31 19.10 -4.02
CA LYS A 35 -32.69 18.08 -3.17
C LYS A 35 -31.17 18.21 -3.14
N PHE A 36 -30.53 18.53 -4.27
CA PHE A 36 -29.10 18.73 -4.35
C PHE A 36 -28.65 19.93 -3.50
N ARG A 37 -29.36 21.06 -3.59
CA ARG A 37 -29.12 22.22 -2.71
C ARG A 37 -29.33 21.89 -1.23
N ALA A 38 -30.36 21.12 -0.89
CA ALA A 38 -30.59 20.70 0.50
C ALA A 38 -29.44 19.81 1.03
N ILE A 39 -28.90 18.92 0.20
CA ILE A 39 -27.74 18.09 0.56
C ILE A 39 -26.49 18.96 0.73
N GLN A 40 -26.22 19.90 -0.19
CA GLN A 40 -25.10 20.85 -0.07
C GLN A 40 -25.21 21.68 1.21
N ASN A 41 -26.38 22.26 1.50
CA ASN A 41 -26.60 23.03 2.72
C ASN A 41 -26.41 22.19 3.98
N ASN A 42 -26.81 20.92 3.97
CA ASN A 42 -26.58 20.01 5.10
C ASN A 42 -25.09 19.65 5.25
N GLN A 43 -24.36 19.45 4.15
CA GLN A 43 -22.90 19.26 4.19
C GLN A 43 -22.20 20.50 4.76
N GLU A 44 -22.58 21.71 4.34
CA GLU A 44 -22.04 22.96 4.89
C GLU A 44 -22.34 23.13 6.38
N ARG A 45 -23.53 22.74 6.84
CA ARG A 45 -23.87 22.74 8.28
C ARG A 45 -23.06 21.72 9.06
N ILE A 46 -22.82 20.53 8.50
CA ILE A 46 -21.96 19.52 9.12
C ILE A 46 -20.51 20.02 9.20
N ILE A 47 -20.00 20.65 8.14
CA ILE A 47 -18.67 21.28 8.12
C ILE A 47 -18.59 22.36 9.21
N LYS A 48 -19.57 23.26 9.30
CA LYS A 48 -19.63 24.28 10.37
C LYS A 48 -19.71 23.71 11.79
N LEU A 49 -20.38 22.56 11.97
CA LEU A 49 -20.45 21.88 13.27
C LEU A 49 -19.13 21.19 13.63
N LEU A 50 -18.37 20.71 12.64
CA LEU A 50 -17.03 20.14 12.82
C LEU A 50 -15.96 21.24 13.04
N GLU A 51 -16.17 22.43 12.50
CA GLU A 51 -15.29 23.61 12.63
C GLU A 51 -15.57 24.46 13.90
N GLY A 52 -16.39 23.97 14.83
CA GLY A 52 -16.78 24.64 16.08
C GLY A 52 -15.67 24.77 17.13
N GLY A 53 -14.57 25.44 16.79
CA GLY A 53 -13.63 26.07 17.72
C GLY A 53 -13.30 27.46 17.19
N ASP A 54 -13.52 28.50 18.01
CA ASP A 54 -13.41 29.93 17.68
C ASP A 54 -12.24 30.26 16.73
N GLU A 55 -12.51 30.34 15.43
CA GLU A 55 -11.59 30.97 14.47
C GLU A 55 -12.04 32.40 14.20
N LYS A 56 -11.26 33.35 14.75
CA LYS A 56 -11.21 34.75 14.30
C LYS A 56 -11.20 34.81 12.77
N PRO A 57 -11.80 35.85 12.16
CA PRO A 57 -12.01 35.91 10.71
C PRO A 57 -10.67 35.75 9.97
N LYS A 58 -10.52 34.61 9.27
CA LYS A 58 -9.44 34.38 8.33
C LYS A 58 -9.57 35.44 7.23
N LYS A 59 -8.60 36.34 7.18
CA LYS A 59 -8.32 37.13 5.99
C LYS A 59 -8.22 36.14 4.82
N GLU A 60 -8.88 36.44 3.71
CA GLU A 60 -8.58 35.83 2.43
C GLU A 60 -7.14 36.20 2.06
N GLU A 61 -6.17 35.45 2.62
CA GLU A 61 -4.80 35.48 2.17
C GLU A 61 -4.77 34.77 0.82
N THR A 62 -4.49 35.54 -0.22
CA THR A 62 -4.05 35.03 -1.51
C THR A 62 -3.06 33.90 -1.29
N ILE A 63 -3.49 32.65 -1.53
CA ILE A 63 -2.67 31.47 -1.33
C ILE A 63 -1.45 31.62 -2.24
N THR A 64 -0.30 31.92 -1.64
CA THR A 64 0.96 32.03 -2.38
C THR A 64 1.33 30.66 -2.93
N GLU A 65 1.89 30.66 -4.13
CA GLU A 65 2.29 29.43 -4.85
C GLU A 65 3.19 28.51 -4.00
N ALA A 66 4.11 29.11 -3.23
CA ALA A 66 4.97 28.42 -2.28
C ALA A 66 4.16 27.66 -1.21
N TYR A 67 3.11 28.27 -0.66
CA TYR A 67 2.28 27.63 0.36
C TYR A 67 1.45 26.48 -0.23
N ALA A 68 0.88 26.67 -1.42
CA ALA A 68 0.16 25.62 -2.14
C ALA A 68 1.06 24.41 -2.43
N TRP A 69 2.28 24.67 -2.91
CA TRP A 69 3.28 23.63 -3.17
C TRP A 69 3.65 22.86 -1.90
N LYS A 70 3.92 23.56 -0.80
CA LYS A 70 4.29 22.97 0.50
C LYS A 70 3.18 22.03 1.02
N LEU A 71 1.92 22.44 0.88
CA LEU A 71 0.78 21.64 1.30
C LEU A 71 0.63 20.37 0.46
N GLU A 72 0.80 20.47 -0.85
CA GLU A 72 0.75 19.32 -1.76
C GLU A 72 1.87 18.33 -1.48
N MET A 73 3.11 18.80 -1.28
CA MET A 73 4.23 17.92 -0.94
C MET A 73 4.02 17.21 0.41
N ARG A 74 3.47 17.91 1.41
CA ARG A 74 3.11 17.29 2.70
C ARG A 74 2.12 16.14 2.50
N ARG A 75 1.06 16.35 1.72
CA ARG A 75 0.06 15.31 1.44
C ARG A 75 0.67 14.09 0.74
N ARG A 76 1.57 14.31 -0.23
CA ARG A 76 2.24 13.21 -0.92
C ARG A 76 3.12 12.40 0.03
N VAL A 77 3.92 13.07 0.84
CA VAL A 77 4.76 12.40 1.85
C VAL A 77 3.90 11.65 2.88
N ASP A 78 2.81 12.23 3.37
CA ASP A 78 1.87 11.54 4.27
C ASP A 78 1.26 10.30 3.61
N LYS A 79 0.93 10.38 2.32
CA LYS A 79 0.42 9.25 1.55
C LYS A 79 1.47 8.14 1.42
N MET A 80 2.75 8.48 1.27
CA MET A 80 3.83 7.48 1.26
C MET A 80 3.92 6.72 2.58
N VAL A 81 3.88 7.42 3.71
CA VAL A 81 3.93 6.78 5.04
C VAL A 81 2.73 5.86 5.23
N LYS A 82 1.54 6.28 4.80
CA LYS A 82 0.32 5.47 4.87
C LYS A 82 0.36 4.24 3.96
N ASN A 83 0.87 4.39 2.73
CA ASN A 83 0.89 3.31 1.75
C ASN A 83 2.02 2.31 1.97
N TYR A 84 3.14 2.76 2.55
CA TYR A 84 4.34 1.95 2.73
C TYR A 84 4.86 2.01 4.18
N PRO A 85 4.05 1.64 5.19
CA PRO A 85 4.43 1.71 6.60
C PRO A 85 5.61 0.80 6.95
N GLU A 86 5.87 -0.25 6.15
CA GLU A 86 7.02 -1.14 6.30
C GLU A 86 8.35 -0.51 5.86
N LEU A 87 8.31 0.52 5.03
CA LEU A 87 9.50 1.19 4.49
C LEU A 87 9.78 2.52 5.20
N TYR A 88 8.72 3.19 5.68
CA TYR A 88 8.78 4.50 6.31
C TYR A 88 8.00 4.49 7.63
N SER A 89 8.70 4.76 8.72
CA SER A 89 8.11 4.84 10.06
C SER A 89 7.23 6.06 10.25
N ASP A 90 7.66 7.19 9.66
CA ASP A 90 7.08 8.50 9.90
C ASP A 90 7.42 9.47 8.76
N PHE A 91 6.78 10.64 8.80
CA PHE A 91 6.96 11.72 7.83
C PHE A 91 8.42 12.20 7.74
N ASN A 92 9.12 12.29 8.87
CA ASN A 92 10.50 12.77 8.92
C ASN A 92 11.47 11.75 8.30
N ASN A 93 11.16 10.45 8.37
CA ASN A 93 11.94 9.40 7.74
C ASN A 93 11.96 9.60 6.22
N VAL A 94 10.81 9.87 5.61
CA VAL A 94 10.69 10.14 4.17
C VAL A 94 11.47 11.41 3.81
N LEU A 95 11.22 12.52 4.50
CA LEU A 95 11.92 13.78 4.23
C LEU A 95 13.44 13.65 4.38
N SER A 96 13.91 12.93 5.40
CA SER A 96 15.35 12.71 5.62
C SER A 96 15.99 11.99 4.45
N ARG A 97 15.30 11.05 3.81
CA ARG A 97 15.81 10.39 2.60
C ARG A 97 15.87 11.32 1.41
N ILE A 98 14.85 12.16 1.24
CA ILE A 98 14.81 13.16 0.17
C ILE A 98 15.95 14.17 0.35
N TYR A 99 16.11 14.74 1.54
CA TYR A 99 17.18 15.71 1.82
C TYR A 99 18.57 15.09 1.71
N ARG A 100 18.74 13.82 2.11
CA ARG A 100 19.99 13.10 1.87
C ARG A 100 20.27 12.95 0.38
N LYS A 101 19.27 12.61 -0.44
CA LYS A 101 19.43 12.52 -1.89
C LYS A 101 19.75 13.88 -2.52
N MET A 102 19.09 14.94 -2.08
CA MET A 102 19.39 16.32 -2.51
C MET A 102 20.82 16.72 -2.14
N ARG A 103 21.31 16.33 -0.96
CA ARG A 103 22.69 16.58 -0.51
C ARG A 103 23.71 15.80 -1.33
N ASP A 104 23.53 14.48 -1.43
CA ASP A 104 24.54 13.57 -1.97
C ASP A 104 24.67 13.70 -3.50
N VAL A 105 23.59 14.04 -4.20
CA VAL A 105 23.58 14.13 -5.67
C VAL A 105 23.68 15.58 -6.17
N TYR A 106 23.03 16.51 -5.47
CA TYR A 106 22.89 17.90 -5.94
C TYR A 106 23.60 18.92 -5.05
N GLY A 107 24.30 18.47 -4.01
CA GLY A 107 25.07 19.34 -3.11
C GLY A 107 24.22 20.22 -2.19
N PHE A 108 22.92 19.95 -2.07
CA PHE A 108 22.03 20.75 -1.22
C PHE A 108 22.29 20.50 0.27
N VAL A 109 22.62 21.57 1.01
CA VAL A 109 22.82 21.52 2.45
C VAL A 109 21.66 22.22 3.15
N SER A 110 20.73 21.43 3.69
CA SER A 110 19.52 21.90 4.39
C SER A 110 19.81 22.92 5.49
N GLU A 111 20.87 22.69 6.26
CA GLU A 111 21.28 23.53 7.38
C GLU A 111 21.74 24.92 6.91
N GLN A 112 22.45 24.97 5.78
CA GLN A 112 22.90 26.21 5.17
C GLN A 112 21.72 26.97 4.56
N ALA A 113 20.86 26.28 3.81
CA ALA A 113 19.67 26.88 3.20
C ALA A 113 18.72 27.48 4.25
N ILE A 114 18.50 26.80 5.39
CA ILE A 114 17.73 27.33 6.52
C ILE A 114 18.38 28.59 7.09
N LYS A 115 19.70 28.60 7.24
CA LYS A 115 20.43 29.76 7.78
C LYS A 115 20.31 30.97 6.86
N ASP A 116 20.51 30.78 5.57
CA ASP A 116 20.42 31.85 4.57
C ASP A 116 19.01 32.40 4.48
N TYR A 117 18.00 31.53 4.52
CA TYR A 117 16.59 31.93 4.55
C TYR A 117 16.25 32.77 5.78
N LYS A 118 16.67 32.34 6.98
CA LYS A 118 16.44 33.09 8.22
C LYS A 118 17.12 34.46 8.19
N TYR A 119 18.32 34.54 7.61
CA TYR A 119 19.03 35.81 7.45
C TYR A 119 18.30 36.76 6.49
N ALA A 120 17.80 36.25 5.37
CA ALA A 120 17.10 37.04 4.36
C ALA A 120 15.70 37.52 4.81
N THR A 121 14.97 36.70 5.56
CA THR A 121 13.57 36.97 5.96
C THR A 121 13.41 37.48 7.38
N GLY A 122 14.43 37.32 8.23
CA GLY A 122 14.34 37.60 9.67
C GLY A 122 13.52 36.57 10.46
N ALA A 123 13.17 35.42 9.87
CA ALA A 123 12.37 34.40 10.53
C ALA A 123 13.13 33.69 11.67
N GLU A 124 12.51 33.57 12.84
CA GLU A 124 13.11 32.92 14.01
C GLU A 124 13.20 31.38 13.83
N LYS A 125 12.17 30.79 13.21
CA LYS A 125 12.07 29.36 12.91
C LYS A 125 11.64 29.17 11.46
N ALA A 126 12.36 28.30 10.75
CA ALA A 126 12.06 27.93 9.37
C ALA A 126 12.30 26.43 9.21
N SER A 127 11.38 25.74 8.54
CA SER A 127 11.54 24.32 8.20
C SER A 127 12.26 24.16 6.87
N CYS A 128 12.99 23.07 6.66
CA CYS A 128 13.67 22.85 5.36
C CYS A 128 12.68 22.84 4.18
N LEU A 129 11.48 22.28 4.38
CA LEU A 129 10.43 22.25 3.36
C LEU A 129 9.91 23.66 3.01
N GLU A 130 9.95 24.58 3.96
CA GLU A 130 9.55 25.98 3.77
C GLU A 130 10.60 26.77 3.00
N VAL A 131 11.88 26.51 3.26
CA VAL A 131 12.96 27.07 2.44
C VAL A 131 12.85 26.59 1.00
N ILE A 132 12.60 25.28 0.83
CA ILE A 132 12.44 24.69 -0.50
C ILE A 132 11.20 25.26 -1.20
N SER A 133 10.09 25.51 -0.49
CA SER A 133 8.88 26.04 -1.12
C SER A 133 9.06 27.45 -1.72
N GLU A 134 9.98 28.24 -1.18
CA GLU A 134 10.24 29.60 -1.68
C GLU A 134 11.18 29.60 -2.91
N ASP A 135 12.00 28.56 -3.10
CA ASP A 135 12.95 28.45 -4.21
C ASP A 135 12.47 27.46 -5.29
N GLU A 136 12.10 27.97 -6.45
CA GLU A 136 11.63 27.18 -7.60
C GLU A 136 12.63 26.11 -8.07
N LYS A 137 13.94 26.36 -7.99
CA LYS A 137 14.96 25.37 -8.37
C LYS A 137 14.99 24.24 -7.37
N LEU A 138 14.86 24.54 -6.08
CA LEU A 138 14.78 23.50 -5.05
C LEU A 138 13.47 22.71 -5.15
N ARG A 139 12.34 23.34 -5.49
CA ARG A 139 11.08 22.64 -5.80
C ARG A 139 11.25 21.66 -6.95
N SER A 140 11.87 22.13 -8.04
CA SER A 140 12.14 21.34 -9.24
C SER A 140 13.10 20.16 -8.99
N LEU A 141 13.93 20.22 -7.94
CA LEU A 141 14.75 19.09 -7.50
C LEU A 141 13.98 18.15 -6.56
N PHE A 142 13.17 18.69 -5.67
CA PHE A 142 12.45 17.92 -4.66
C PHE A 142 11.39 17.00 -5.27
N GLU A 143 10.59 17.52 -6.22
CA GLU A 143 9.47 16.78 -6.80
C GLU A 143 9.90 15.49 -7.51
N PRO A 144 10.89 15.48 -8.43
CA PRO A 144 11.33 14.25 -9.08
C PRO A 144 11.93 13.24 -8.10
N ILE A 145 12.63 13.71 -7.06
CA ILE A 145 13.19 12.82 -6.04
C ILE A 145 12.07 12.13 -5.27
N LEU A 146 11.02 12.87 -4.89
CA LEU A 146 9.85 12.29 -4.24
C LEU A 146 9.15 11.26 -5.13
N SER A 147 8.91 11.60 -6.41
CA SER A 147 8.28 10.66 -7.37
C SER A 147 9.11 9.39 -7.59
N ASN A 148 10.43 9.53 -7.75
CA ASN A 148 11.31 8.37 -7.87
C ASN A 148 11.29 7.51 -6.60
N LEU A 149 11.29 8.15 -5.43
CA LEU A 149 11.22 7.45 -4.15
C LEU A 149 9.89 6.67 -4.01
N GLU A 150 8.77 7.25 -4.45
CA GLU A 150 7.47 6.56 -4.50
C GLU A 150 7.50 5.33 -5.40
N GLU A 151 8.07 5.46 -6.59
CA GLU A 151 8.20 4.37 -7.55
C GLU A 151 9.12 3.25 -7.05
N ASP A 152 10.27 3.60 -6.49
CA ASP A 152 11.20 2.64 -5.88
C ASP A 152 10.55 1.90 -4.71
N SER A 153 9.77 2.60 -3.90
CA SER A 153 9.01 2.00 -2.80
C SER A 153 7.98 1.00 -3.31
N ARG A 154 7.25 1.34 -4.39
CA ARG A 154 6.31 0.44 -5.04
C ARG A 154 7.00 -0.82 -5.56
N LYS A 155 8.11 -0.66 -6.30
CA LYS A 155 8.90 -1.76 -6.84
C LYS A 155 9.46 -2.67 -5.74
N GLU A 156 9.95 -2.08 -4.64
CA GLU A 156 10.46 -2.86 -3.51
C GLU A 156 9.34 -3.65 -2.81
N MET A 157 8.16 -3.06 -2.63
CA MET A 157 7.01 -3.79 -2.07
C MET A 157 6.54 -4.93 -2.99
N GLU A 158 6.52 -4.70 -4.31
CA GLU A 158 6.20 -5.73 -5.28
C GLU A 158 7.25 -6.84 -5.30
N ARG A 159 8.55 -6.49 -5.23
CA ARG A 159 9.66 -7.45 -5.10
C ARG A 159 9.55 -8.27 -3.82
N ARG A 160 9.22 -7.64 -2.68
CA ARG A 160 8.98 -8.35 -1.42
C ARG A 160 7.79 -9.29 -1.51
N ARG A 161 6.69 -8.87 -2.15
CA ARG A 161 5.53 -9.72 -2.39
C ARG A 161 5.88 -10.91 -3.27
N MET A 162 6.59 -10.69 -4.38
CA MET A 162 7.04 -11.76 -5.28
C MET A 162 8.05 -12.70 -4.60
N ALA A 163 8.94 -12.20 -3.75
CA ALA A 163 9.86 -13.04 -2.98
C ALA A 163 9.10 -13.89 -1.96
N GLN A 164 8.14 -13.29 -1.24
CA GLN A 164 7.25 -14.02 -0.34
C GLN A 164 6.41 -15.06 -1.11
N GLU A 165 5.89 -14.72 -2.29
CA GLU A 165 5.08 -15.59 -3.13
C GLU A 165 5.90 -16.72 -3.76
N ALA A 166 7.13 -16.46 -4.21
CA ALA A 166 8.05 -17.49 -4.70
C ALA A 166 8.55 -18.44 -3.60
N GLU A 167 8.63 -17.95 -2.36
CA GLU A 167 8.98 -18.73 -1.17
C GLU A 167 7.77 -19.50 -0.61
N ILE A 168 6.55 -18.98 -0.79
CA ILE A 168 5.28 -19.61 -0.41
C ILE A 168 4.78 -20.60 -1.49
N GLY A 169 5.04 -20.37 -2.77
CA GLY A 169 4.51 -21.14 -3.89
C GLY A 169 5.17 -22.51 -4.08
N LYS A 170 6.45 -22.66 -3.71
CA LYS A 170 7.12 -23.96 -3.76
C LYS A 170 6.57 -24.87 -2.66
N THR A 171 6.11 -26.06 -3.01
CA THR A 171 5.74 -27.10 -2.06
C THR A 171 6.96 -27.48 -1.20
N ARG A 172 6.75 -28.01 0.02
CA ARG A 172 7.89 -28.49 0.84
C ARG A 172 8.75 -29.52 0.08
N GLN A 173 8.12 -30.28 -0.82
CA GLN A 173 8.80 -31.28 -1.63
C GLN A 173 9.74 -30.62 -2.64
N GLU A 174 9.31 -29.58 -3.34
CA GLU A 174 10.16 -28.83 -4.27
C GLU A 174 11.31 -28.12 -3.57
N ILE A 175 11.10 -27.67 -2.32
CA ILE A 175 12.15 -27.05 -1.51
C ILE A 175 13.24 -28.07 -1.16
N ILE A 176 12.87 -29.27 -0.70
CA ILE A 176 13.85 -30.27 -0.23
C ILE A 176 14.46 -31.11 -1.38
N GLN A 177 13.81 -31.15 -2.55
CA GLN A 177 14.22 -32.00 -3.68
C GLN A 177 15.69 -31.84 -4.07
N PRO A 178 16.27 -30.62 -4.17
CA PRO A 178 17.69 -30.47 -4.48
C PRO A 178 18.61 -31.12 -3.44
N LEU A 179 18.23 -31.10 -2.15
CA LEU A 179 19.02 -31.70 -1.08
C LEU A 179 18.91 -33.23 -1.08
N ILE A 180 17.74 -33.78 -1.42
CA ILE A 180 17.56 -35.23 -1.62
C ILE A 180 18.51 -35.72 -2.71
N VAL A 181 18.57 -35.00 -3.83
CA VAL A 181 19.46 -35.31 -4.96
C VAL A 181 20.93 -35.17 -4.55
N ALA A 182 21.31 -34.04 -3.94
CA ALA A 182 22.69 -33.78 -3.52
C ALA A 182 23.23 -34.82 -2.52
N ARG A 183 22.37 -35.35 -1.63
CA ARG A 183 22.73 -36.40 -0.66
C ARG A 183 22.63 -37.82 -1.22
N GLY A 184 22.13 -37.99 -2.44
CA GLY A 184 21.87 -39.31 -3.02
C GLY A 184 20.87 -40.14 -2.20
N ASP A 185 19.90 -39.49 -1.56
CA ASP A 185 18.96 -40.15 -0.65
C ASP A 185 17.92 -40.98 -1.43
N LYS A 186 18.06 -42.31 -1.34
CA LYS A 186 17.18 -43.30 -2.00
C LYS A 186 16.00 -43.74 -1.13
N SER A 187 15.83 -43.17 0.07
CA SER A 187 14.66 -43.48 0.89
C SER A 187 13.36 -43.00 0.24
N ASN A 188 12.24 -43.64 0.57
CA ASN A 188 10.93 -43.26 0.03
C ASN A 188 10.69 -41.76 0.23
N PHE A 189 10.49 -41.02 -0.86
CA PHE A 189 10.30 -39.56 -0.88
C PHE A 189 11.39 -38.74 -0.17
N GLY A 190 12.59 -39.31 0.04
CA GLY A 190 13.70 -38.66 0.74
C GLY A 190 13.47 -38.47 2.25
N CYS A 191 12.75 -39.39 2.91
CA CYS A 191 12.47 -39.37 4.34
C CYS A 191 13.74 -39.15 5.21
N ASN A 192 14.88 -39.74 4.86
CA ASN A 192 16.12 -39.56 5.62
C ASN A 192 16.61 -38.10 5.57
N THR A 193 16.40 -37.42 4.44
CA THR A 193 16.69 -36.00 4.26
C THR A 193 15.73 -35.12 5.05
N TYR A 194 14.44 -35.44 5.08
CA TYR A 194 13.49 -34.75 5.97
C TYR A 194 13.88 -34.86 7.45
N THR A 195 14.28 -36.04 7.93
CA THR A 195 14.73 -36.22 9.32
C THR A 195 15.97 -35.37 9.63
N THR A 196 16.90 -35.28 8.67
CA THR A 196 18.13 -34.48 8.81
C THR A 196 17.81 -32.98 8.88
N VAL A 197 16.93 -32.48 8.01
CA VAL A 197 16.47 -31.09 8.03
C VAL A 197 15.72 -30.77 9.32
N ALA A 198 14.83 -31.67 9.77
CA ALA A 198 14.12 -31.48 11.04
C ALA A 198 15.07 -31.44 12.25
N ALA A 199 16.15 -32.22 12.24
CA ALA A 199 17.19 -32.15 13.26
C ALA A 199 17.94 -30.80 13.23
N ARG A 200 18.26 -30.29 12.03
CA ARG A 200 18.87 -28.96 11.85
C ARG A 200 17.96 -27.84 12.35
N MET A 201 16.67 -27.88 12.04
CA MET A 201 15.70 -26.89 12.54
C MET A 201 15.62 -26.89 14.08
N ARG A 202 15.63 -28.07 14.72
CA ARG A 202 15.69 -28.14 16.20
C ARG A 202 16.99 -27.54 16.74
N LYS A 203 18.13 -27.77 16.07
CA LYS A 203 19.42 -27.15 16.44
C LYS A 203 19.37 -25.62 16.33
N ASN A 204 18.61 -25.10 15.37
CA ASN A 204 18.34 -23.67 15.21
C ASN A 204 17.27 -23.14 16.20
N ARG A 205 16.96 -23.89 17.27
CA ARG A 205 16.01 -23.54 18.34
C ARG A 205 14.56 -23.38 17.89
N ILE A 206 14.17 -24.03 16.79
CA ILE A 206 12.77 -24.09 16.36
C ILE A 206 11.99 -25.09 17.22
N ASP A 207 10.98 -24.59 17.94
CA ASP A 207 10.08 -25.41 18.76
C ASP A 207 8.81 -25.81 17.98
N PHE A 208 8.85 -27.00 17.40
CA PHE A 208 7.71 -27.57 16.67
C PHE A 208 6.47 -27.77 17.56
N GLN A 209 6.64 -27.98 18.87
CA GLN A 209 5.52 -28.23 19.77
C GLN A 209 4.75 -26.94 20.03
N ALA A 210 5.44 -25.82 20.27
CA ALA A 210 4.81 -24.51 20.39
C ALA A 210 4.04 -24.12 19.13
N TYR A 211 4.61 -24.34 17.94
CA TYR A 211 3.90 -24.12 16.67
C TYR A 211 2.69 -25.05 16.51
N ALA A 212 2.80 -26.32 16.90
CA ALA A 212 1.69 -27.26 16.83
C ALA A 212 0.53 -26.84 17.75
N ASP A 213 0.83 -26.42 18.98
CA ASP A 213 -0.19 -26.05 19.96
C ASP A 213 -0.88 -24.74 19.60
N GLY A 214 -0.13 -23.74 19.10
CA GLY A 214 -0.69 -22.52 18.54
C GLY A 214 -1.61 -22.79 17.35
N TYR A 215 -1.15 -23.59 16.39
CA TYR A 215 -1.94 -23.95 15.20
C TYR A 215 -3.19 -24.75 15.55
N ARG A 216 -3.10 -25.70 16.48
CA ARG A 216 -4.25 -26.48 16.96
C ARG A 216 -5.28 -25.62 17.66
N LYS A 217 -4.83 -24.67 18.50
CA LYS A 217 -5.72 -23.73 19.20
C LYS A 217 -6.44 -22.83 18.22
N GLU A 218 -5.73 -22.28 17.24
CA GLU A 218 -6.30 -21.38 16.22
C GLU A 218 -7.32 -22.10 15.32
N LYS A 219 -7.02 -23.32 14.87
CA LYS A 219 -7.87 -24.09 13.95
C LYS A 219 -8.87 -25.03 14.64
N GLY A 220 -8.89 -25.07 15.97
CA GLY A 220 -9.76 -25.99 16.73
C GLY A 220 -9.43 -27.48 16.54
N ILE A 221 -8.19 -27.82 16.20
CA ILE A 221 -7.79 -29.19 15.84
C ILE A 221 -7.49 -30.01 17.09
N LYS A 222 -8.32 -31.03 17.34
CA LYS A 222 -8.14 -31.95 18.48
C LYS A 222 -7.11 -33.05 18.22
N ARG A 223 -6.88 -33.47 16.97
CA ARG A 223 -5.88 -34.48 16.60
C ARG A 223 -4.44 -33.96 16.69
N LYS A 224 -3.46 -34.87 16.71
CA LYS A 224 -2.05 -34.53 16.56
C LYS A 224 -1.79 -33.98 15.14
N VAL A 225 -1.05 -32.87 15.06
CA VAL A 225 -0.64 -32.24 13.80
C VAL A 225 0.77 -32.69 13.44
N THR A 226 1.01 -33.00 12.17
CA THR A 226 2.34 -33.46 11.72
C THR A 226 3.25 -32.28 11.40
N ASN A 227 4.57 -32.47 11.52
CA ASN A 227 5.52 -31.42 11.16
C ASN A 227 5.39 -30.99 9.69
N GLY A 228 5.10 -31.92 8.79
CA GLY A 228 4.86 -31.61 7.37
C GLY A 228 3.65 -30.69 7.20
N GLU A 229 2.55 -30.96 7.90
CA GLU A 229 1.36 -30.11 7.89
C GLU A 229 1.64 -28.71 8.46
N LEU A 230 2.47 -28.59 9.50
CA LEU A 230 2.87 -27.27 10.01
C LEU A 230 3.72 -26.50 9.00
N ILE A 231 4.68 -27.17 8.34
CA ILE A 231 5.56 -26.55 7.35
C ILE A 231 4.76 -26.07 6.12
N ASP A 232 3.75 -26.82 5.71
CA ASP A 232 2.93 -26.43 4.54
C ASP A 232 1.95 -25.29 4.86
N ASN A 233 1.42 -25.23 6.09
CA ASN A 233 0.37 -24.28 6.46
C ASN A 233 0.86 -23.04 7.22
N ILE A 234 2.08 -23.03 7.77
CA ILE A 234 2.64 -21.92 8.54
C ILE A 234 3.81 -21.28 7.76
N PRO A 235 3.63 -20.08 7.15
CA PRO A 235 4.66 -19.45 6.32
C PRO A 235 5.99 -19.19 7.05
N ALA A 236 5.93 -18.82 8.34
CA ALA A 236 7.13 -18.63 9.14
C ALA A 236 7.95 -19.92 9.28
N LEU A 237 7.29 -21.05 9.51
CA LEU A 237 7.95 -22.35 9.66
C LEU A 237 8.48 -22.87 8.31
N LYS A 238 7.77 -22.57 7.22
CA LYS A 238 8.21 -22.87 5.85
C LYS A 238 9.51 -22.17 5.47
N ARG A 239 9.68 -20.90 5.87
CA ARG A 239 10.93 -20.14 5.69
C ARG A 239 12.10 -20.75 6.46
N GLU A 240 11.89 -21.08 7.72
CA GLU A 240 12.92 -21.76 8.53
C GLU A 240 13.30 -23.13 7.96
N PHE A 241 12.32 -23.85 7.40
CA PHE A 241 12.56 -25.10 6.68
C PHE A 241 13.42 -24.89 5.42
N ALA A 242 13.07 -23.92 4.55
CA ALA A 242 13.84 -23.59 3.36
C ALA A 242 15.27 -23.15 3.69
N LYS A 243 15.43 -22.35 4.75
CA LYS A 243 16.74 -21.93 5.27
C LYS A 243 17.59 -23.12 5.73
N ALA A 244 17.02 -24.02 6.53
CA ALA A 244 17.72 -25.22 6.99
C ALA A 244 18.12 -26.15 5.83
N VAL A 245 17.30 -26.26 4.78
CA VAL A 245 17.63 -26.98 3.55
C VAL A 245 18.81 -26.31 2.82
N GLY A 246 18.78 -24.97 2.68
CA GLY A 246 19.86 -24.20 2.05
C GLY A 246 21.20 -24.31 2.78
N GLU A 247 21.18 -24.24 4.12
CA GLU A 247 22.37 -24.46 4.95
C GLU A 247 22.97 -25.85 4.73
N LEU A 248 22.14 -26.90 4.76
CA LEU A 248 22.58 -28.28 4.56
C LEU A 248 23.07 -28.56 3.13
N LEU A 249 22.54 -27.84 2.14
CA LEU A 249 23.00 -27.88 0.75
C LEU A 249 24.38 -27.24 0.61
N ALA A 250 24.61 -26.07 1.22
CA ALA A 250 25.89 -25.38 1.19
C ALA A 250 27.01 -26.16 1.92
N GLU A 251 26.64 -26.95 2.93
CA GLU A 251 27.57 -27.85 3.65
C GLU A 251 27.91 -29.13 2.86
N GLN A 252 27.19 -29.46 1.77
CA GLN A 252 27.58 -30.61 0.94
C GLN A 252 28.89 -30.30 0.19
N PRO A 253 29.90 -31.18 0.25
CA PRO A 253 31.05 -31.05 -0.62
C PRO A 253 30.55 -31.12 -2.07
N HIS A 254 30.99 -30.20 -2.94
CA HIS A 254 30.65 -30.23 -4.36
C HIS A 254 31.19 -31.52 -4.97
N THR A 255 30.41 -32.60 -4.94
CA THR A 255 30.69 -33.82 -5.69
C THR A 255 30.56 -33.47 -7.15
N LYS A 256 31.72 -33.38 -7.81
CA LYS A 256 31.92 -33.19 -9.24
C LYS A 256 30.86 -33.95 -10.03
N MET A 257 30.21 -33.27 -10.97
CA MET A 257 29.39 -33.90 -12.00
C MET A 257 30.22 -34.98 -12.70
N PRO A 258 29.66 -36.17 -12.98
CA PRO A 258 30.27 -37.07 -13.95
C PRO A 258 30.23 -36.40 -15.32
N VAL A 259 31.40 -36.33 -15.96
CA VAL A 259 31.58 -35.94 -17.37
C VAL A 259 31.01 -37.02 -18.27
#